data_AF-A0A4U7DR59-F1
#
_entry.id   AF-A0A4U7DR59-F1
#
_cell.length_a   1.000
_cell.length_b   1.000
_cell.length_c   1.000
_cell.angle_alpha   90.00
_cell.angle_beta   90.00
_cell.angle_gamma   90.00
#
_symmetry.space_group_name_H-M   'P 1'
#
loop_
_entity.id
_entity.type
_entity.pdbx_description
1 polymer ?
#
loop_
_entity_poly.entity_id
_entity_poly.type
_entity_poly.pdbx_seq_one_letter_code
_entity_poly.pdbx_strand_id
1 'polypeptide(L)'
;MEFTVRGVAVTVTPVIFLTLVLGLGIAGYGAYDYVQQSNAVHDAVAVETTVVDTSISRSNGRRFYYRISVEHTYEYQGREYTSEQVFPGSTGPIYTVRSDAQRIIEPYESDETATAYVTPDNPSGGFLKQQTIFAPFRFIGFGSLLALLTALHAIGARNPGQNVGISQTTEREPTRYDTVFGFNRDTLSRISKRLMLFTPAVFFLSLVTIVALLLNSEGSSLQVSVTDPVGFAFFSALLSVLGFVFGLTLYGIWSFTEYRRLRERIPDPRPPSPFRHPSRLVTIMYSRDDLDIYGRRVKLTGFVFALIVFLIGIVAFVLVTAS
;
A
#
# COMPACT_ATOMS: atom_id res chain seq x y z
N MET A 1 -16.83 -0.19 -26.76
CA MET A 1 -18.31 -0.29 -26.86
C MET A 1 -18.90 0.55 -25.74
N GLU A 2 -19.90 1.36 -26.04
CA GLU A 2 -20.66 2.11 -25.04
C GLU A 2 -22.07 1.54 -24.97
N PHE A 3 -22.56 1.26 -23.76
CA PHE A 3 -23.92 0.78 -23.55
C PHE A 3 -24.45 1.32 -22.22
N THR A 4 -25.76 1.40 -22.10
CA THR A 4 -26.44 1.93 -20.92
C THR A 4 -26.95 0.78 -20.06
N VAL A 5 -26.58 0.78 -18.78
CA VAL A 5 -27.11 -0.18 -17.79
C VAL A 5 -27.83 0.62 -16.72
N ARG A 6 -29.15 0.43 -16.59
CA ARG A 6 -30.00 1.16 -15.62
C ARG A 6 -29.78 2.69 -15.67
N GLY A 7 -29.64 3.25 -16.88
CA GLY A 7 -29.40 4.68 -17.08
C GLY A 7 -27.95 5.15 -16.88
N VAL A 8 -27.01 4.26 -16.58
CA VAL A 8 -25.58 4.58 -16.44
C VAL A 8 -24.84 4.29 -17.74
N ALA A 9 -24.18 5.33 -18.27
CA ALA A 9 -23.10 5.30 -19.25
C ALA A 9 -21.99 4.29 -18.92
N VAL A 10 -21.96 3.08 -19.48
CA VAL A 10 -20.84 2.14 -19.30
C VAL A 10 -20.02 2.04 -20.56
N THR A 11 -18.71 2.21 -20.43
CA THR A 11 -17.78 1.96 -21.53
C THR A 11 -16.85 0.83 -21.21
N VAL A 12 -16.86 -0.16 -22.09
CA VAL A 12 -15.93 -1.26 -22.08
C VAL A 12 -15.04 -1.14 -23.32
N THR A 13 -13.77 -0.82 -23.09
CA THR A 13 -12.70 -1.03 -24.07
C THR A 13 -12.05 -2.38 -23.81
N PRO A 14 -11.36 -3.00 -24.80
CA PRO A 14 -10.60 -4.23 -24.56
C PRO A 14 -9.61 -4.11 -23.41
N VAL A 15 -8.97 -2.95 -23.27
CA VAL A 15 -8.04 -2.65 -22.17
C VAL A 15 -8.75 -2.64 -20.82
N ILE A 16 -9.90 -1.97 -20.70
CA ILE A 16 -10.71 -1.95 -19.47
C ILE A 16 -11.15 -3.38 -19.10
N PHE A 17 -11.64 -4.15 -20.07
CA PHE A 17 -12.06 -5.52 -19.83
C PHE A 17 -10.89 -6.40 -19.35
N LEU A 18 -9.77 -6.39 -20.06
CA LEU A 18 -8.56 -7.13 -19.68
C LEU A 18 -8.07 -6.74 -18.28
N THR A 19 -8.05 -5.44 -17.97
CA THR A 19 -7.60 -4.96 -16.66
C THR A 19 -8.56 -5.38 -15.54
N LEU A 20 -9.87 -5.38 -15.80
CA LEU A 20 -10.87 -5.83 -14.84
C LEU A 20 -10.76 -7.34 -14.57
N VAL A 21 -10.65 -8.16 -15.62
CA VAL A 21 -10.45 -9.61 -15.50
C VAL A 21 -9.16 -9.92 -14.77
N LEU A 22 -8.06 -9.22 -15.09
CA LEU A 22 -6.79 -9.38 -14.40
C LEU A 22 -6.90 -9.03 -12.91
N GLY A 23 -7.52 -7.90 -12.56
CA GLY A 23 -7.72 -7.49 -11.17
C GLY A 23 -8.54 -8.51 -10.38
N LEU A 24 -9.64 -8.99 -10.95
CA LEU A 24 -10.49 -10.03 -10.34
C LEU A 24 -9.75 -11.37 -10.22
N GLY A 25 -8.94 -11.76 -11.22
CA GLY A 25 -8.13 -12.97 -11.17
C GLY A 25 -7.10 -12.93 -10.05
N ILE A 26 -6.40 -11.82 -9.88
CA ILE A 26 -5.44 -11.61 -8.79
C ILE A 26 -6.15 -11.67 -7.42
N ALA A 27 -7.29 -10.98 -7.28
CA ALA A 27 -8.05 -10.97 -6.04
C ALA A 27 -8.61 -12.35 -5.71
N GLY A 28 -9.15 -13.05 -6.71
CA GLY A 28 -9.67 -14.41 -6.59
C GLY A 28 -8.60 -15.41 -6.19
N TYR A 29 -7.40 -15.33 -6.77
CA TYR A 29 -6.26 -16.13 -6.33
C TYR A 29 -5.93 -15.91 -4.85
N GLY A 30 -5.84 -14.65 -4.41
CA GLY A 30 -5.58 -14.33 -3.01
C GLY A 30 -6.69 -14.82 -2.07
N ALA A 31 -7.95 -14.69 -2.46
CA ALA A 31 -9.08 -15.18 -1.68
C ALA A 31 -9.07 -16.71 -1.58
N TYR A 32 -8.78 -17.40 -2.67
CA TYR A 32 -8.67 -18.86 -2.73
C TYR A 32 -7.53 -19.37 -1.84
N ASP A 33 -6.34 -18.76 -1.93
CA ASP A 33 -5.19 -19.10 -1.09
C ASP A 33 -5.48 -18.86 0.41
N TYR A 34 -6.17 -17.76 0.76
CA TYR A 34 -6.60 -17.50 2.14
C TYR A 34 -7.58 -18.55 2.67
N VAL A 35 -8.61 -18.91 1.90
CA VAL A 35 -9.59 -19.94 2.32
C VAL A 35 -8.91 -21.29 2.50
N GLN A 36 -8.00 -21.68 1.59
CA GLN A 36 -7.21 -22.90 1.76
C GLN A 36 -6.37 -22.87 3.03
N GLN A 37 -5.66 -21.78 3.31
CA GLN A 37 -4.87 -21.65 4.54
C GLN A 37 -5.74 -21.73 5.79
N SER A 38 -6.91 -21.08 5.79
CA SER A 38 -7.82 -21.10 6.92
C SER A 38 -8.38 -22.49 7.20
N ASN A 39 -8.80 -23.21 6.15
CA ASN A 39 -9.30 -24.58 6.30
C ASN A 39 -8.17 -25.52 6.75
N ALA A 40 -6.98 -25.39 6.15
CA ALA A 40 -5.82 -26.19 6.53
C ALA A 40 -5.46 -26.03 8.02
N VAL A 41 -5.60 -24.81 8.55
CA VAL A 41 -5.37 -24.50 9.97
C VAL A 41 -6.51 -24.99 10.86
N HIS A 42 -7.78 -24.85 10.45
CA HIS A 42 -8.92 -25.25 11.28
C HIS A 42 -9.10 -26.77 11.37
N ASP A 43 -8.88 -27.48 10.27
CA ASP A 43 -9.10 -28.92 10.16
C ASP A 43 -7.82 -29.73 10.42
N ALA A 44 -6.73 -29.06 10.81
CA ALA A 44 -5.43 -29.66 11.01
C ALA A 44 -5.42 -30.64 12.19
N VAL A 45 -4.86 -31.82 11.94
CA VAL A 45 -4.57 -32.83 12.95
C VAL A 45 -3.09 -32.81 13.26
N ALA A 46 -2.74 -32.72 14.54
CA ALA A 46 -1.35 -32.79 14.99
C ALA A 46 -0.81 -34.22 14.89
N VAL A 47 0.35 -34.37 14.24
CA VAL A 47 1.11 -35.62 14.13
C VAL A 47 2.56 -35.38 14.47
N GLU A 48 3.25 -36.42 14.91
CA GLU A 48 4.70 -36.38 15.08
C GLU A 48 5.37 -36.42 13.71
N THR A 49 6.42 -35.61 13.54
CA THR A 49 7.22 -35.57 12.32
C THR A 49 8.71 -35.53 12.66
N THR A 50 9.54 -36.05 11.77
CA THR A 50 11.00 -35.94 11.85
C THR A 50 11.48 -34.92 10.82
N VAL A 51 12.26 -33.95 11.26
CA VAL A 51 12.89 -32.96 10.38
C VAL A 51 14.07 -33.60 9.66
N VAL A 52 14.08 -33.55 8.34
CA VAL A 52 15.13 -34.13 7.48
C VAL A 52 16.16 -33.07 7.14
N ASP A 53 15.73 -31.93 6.62
CA ASP A 53 16.62 -30.86 6.17
C ASP A 53 15.99 -29.48 6.38
N THR A 54 16.85 -28.49 6.61
CA THR A 54 16.45 -27.08 6.66
C THR A 54 17.28 -26.24 5.73
N SER A 55 16.61 -25.48 4.86
CA SER A 55 17.28 -24.64 3.88
C SER A 55 16.68 -23.25 3.78
N ILE A 56 17.57 -22.28 3.55
CA ILE A 56 17.20 -20.90 3.20
C ILE A 56 17.64 -20.65 1.77
N SER A 57 16.67 -20.65 0.85
CA SER A 57 16.92 -20.30 -0.54
C SER A 57 16.89 -18.78 -0.74
N ARG A 58 17.85 -18.26 -1.52
CA ARG A 58 17.88 -16.86 -1.95
C ARG A 58 17.40 -16.78 -3.39
N SER A 59 16.45 -15.89 -3.66
CA SER A 59 16.02 -15.66 -5.04
C SER A 59 17.08 -14.92 -5.86
N ASN A 60 17.21 -15.34 -7.11
CA ASN A 60 18.08 -14.69 -8.08
C ASN A 60 17.30 -13.57 -8.78
N GLY A 61 17.68 -12.31 -8.53
CA GLY A 61 17.02 -11.16 -9.12
C GLY A 61 17.55 -9.82 -8.62
N ARG A 62 17.12 -8.73 -9.28
CA ARG A 62 17.50 -7.34 -8.94
C ARG A 62 17.04 -6.92 -7.53
N ARG A 63 15.99 -7.58 -7.02
CA ARG A 63 15.62 -7.63 -5.59
C ARG A 63 15.67 -9.08 -5.17
N PHE A 64 16.53 -9.39 -4.20
CA PHE A 64 16.61 -10.72 -3.61
C PHE A 64 15.65 -10.81 -2.41
N TYR A 65 15.12 -12.00 -2.20
CA TYR A 65 14.34 -12.38 -1.04
C TYR A 65 14.78 -13.77 -0.61
N TYR A 66 14.61 -14.06 0.68
CA TYR A 66 14.88 -15.35 1.28
C TYR A 66 13.56 -16.10 1.46
N ARG A 67 13.57 -17.39 1.10
CA ARG A 67 12.48 -18.33 1.34
C ARG A 67 13.03 -19.48 2.18
N ILE A 68 12.26 -19.86 3.18
CA ILE A 68 12.57 -21.00 4.05
C ILE A 68 11.88 -22.24 3.50
N SER A 69 12.55 -23.38 3.62
CA SER A 69 12.00 -24.71 3.39
C SER A 69 12.49 -25.62 4.51
N VAL A 70 11.59 -26.41 5.09
CA VAL A 70 11.92 -27.41 6.10
C VAL A 70 11.34 -28.73 5.62
N GLU A 71 12.21 -29.60 5.13
CA GLU A 71 11.85 -30.94 4.71
C GLU A 71 11.61 -31.79 5.95
N HIS A 72 10.44 -32.42 6.04
CA HIS A 72 10.05 -33.23 7.18
C HIS A 72 9.17 -34.40 6.74
N THR A 73 9.29 -35.51 7.46
CA THR A 73 8.59 -36.76 7.16
C THR A 73 7.67 -37.13 8.30
N TYR A 74 6.46 -37.56 8.00
CA TYR A 74 5.43 -37.91 8.99
C TYR A 74 4.57 -39.07 8.51
N GLU A 75 3.98 -39.79 9.46
CA GLU A 75 3.02 -40.85 9.17
C GLU A 75 1.59 -40.36 9.42
N TYR A 76 0.71 -40.56 8.44
CA TYR A 76 -0.71 -40.29 8.59
C TYR A 76 -1.51 -41.46 8.03
N GLN A 77 -2.39 -42.04 8.86
CA GLN A 77 -3.23 -43.20 8.50
C GLN A 77 -2.44 -44.40 7.93
N GLY A 78 -1.28 -44.72 8.50
CA GLY A 78 -0.48 -45.87 8.05
C GLY A 78 0.32 -45.64 6.77
N ARG A 79 0.44 -44.38 6.32
CA ARG A 79 1.23 -43.99 5.15
C ARG A 79 2.21 -42.89 5.52
N GLU A 80 3.43 -43.03 5.04
CA GLU A 80 4.48 -42.04 5.18
C GLU A 80 4.34 -40.96 4.11
N TYR A 81 4.50 -39.71 4.53
CA TYR A 81 4.44 -38.51 3.68
C TYR A 81 5.65 -37.62 3.97
N THR A 82 6.09 -36.89 2.94
CA THR A 82 7.16 -35.90 3.05
C THR A 82 6.62 -34.55 2.61
N SER A 83 6.91 -33.49 3.38
CA SER A 83 6.54 -32.11 3.07
C SER A 83 7.71 -31.16 3.30
N GLU A 84 7.73 -30.04 2.58
CA GLU A 84 8.71 -28.96 2.74
C GLU A 84 8.10 -27.70 3.40
N GLN A 85 6.83 -27.77 3.78
CA GLN A 85 6.05 -26.59 4.16
C GLN A 85 6.19 -26.24 5.64
N VAL A 86 6.60 -24.99 5.92
CA VAL A 86 6.58 -24.46 7.30
C VAL A 86 5.22 -23.86 7.65
N PHE A 87 4.55 -23.25 6.67
CA PHE A 87 3.26 -22.56 6.83
C PHE A 87 2.19 -23.24 5.96
N PRO A 88 0.91 -23.14 6.34
CA PRO A 88 -0.18 -23.70 5.56
C PRO A 88 -0.27 -23.09 4.16
N GLY A 89 -0.71 -23.89 3.19
CA GLY A 89 -1.00 -23.47 1.82
C GLY A 89 0.23 -23.46 0.89
N SER A 90 0.01 -23.09 -0.37
CA SER A 90 1.07 -23.09 -1.41
C SER A 90 1.97 -21.85 -1.39
N THR A 91 1.54 -20.80 -0.70
CA THR A 91 2.26 -19.52 -0.66
C THR A 91 2.92 -19.36 0.71
N GLY A 92 4.24 -19.38 0.76
CA GLY A 92 5.00 -19.10 1.99
C GLY A 92 5.37 -17.61 2.14
N PRO A 93 5.74 -17.16 3.35
CA PRO A 93 6.27 -15.82 3.56
C PRO A 93 7.61 -15.64 2.84
N ILE A 94 7.86 -14.40 2.42
CA ILE A 94 9.11 -13.96 1.79
C ILE A 94 9.79 -12.95 2.71
N TYR A 95 11.07 -13.18 2.96
CA TYR A 95 11.87 -12.37 3.88
C TYR A 95 12.87 -11.52 3.10
N THR A 96 13.01 -10.25 3.48
CA THR A 96 14.00 -9.35 2.89
C THR A 96 15.35 -9.40 3.62
N VAL A 97 15.34 -9.86 4.88
CA VAL A 97 16.52 -9.99 5.72
C VAL A 97 16.75 -11.46 6.05
N ARG A 98 17.99 -11.95 5.88
CA ARG A 98 18.33 -13.36 6.13
C ARG A 98 18.12 -13.77 7.58
N SER A 99 18.45 -12.90 8.53
CA SER A 99 18.26 -13.16 9.96
C SER A 99 16.80 -13.41 10.32
N ASP A 100 15.86 -12.73 9.67
CA ASP A 100 14.43 -12.93 9.91
C ASP A 100 13.98 -14.32 9.45
N ALA A 101 14.49 -14.79 8.31
CA ALA A 101 14.24 -16.15 7.83
C ALA A 101 14.88 -17.19 8.76
N GLN A 102 16.11 -16.93 9.22
CA GLN A 102 16.85 -17.84 10.10
C GLN A 102 16.15 -18.06 11.45
N ARG A 103 15.64 -16.99 12.08
CA ARG A 103 14.86 -17.09 13.33
C ARG A 103 13.61 -17.97 13.23
N ILE A 104 13.08 -18.18 12.02
CA ILE A 104 11.88 -19.01 11.83
C ILE A 104 12.23 -20.49 11.72
N ILE A 105 13.40 -20.81 11.16
CA ILE A 105 13.88 -22.20 11.01
C ILE A 105 14.74 -22.67 12.18
N GLU A 106 15.30 -21.76 12.98
CA GLU A 106 16.13 -22.06 14.15
C GLU A 106 15.53 -23.11 15.11
N PRO A 107 14.20 -23.18 15.34
CA PRO A 107 13.61 -24.24 16.17
C PRO A 107 13.51 -25.63 15.51
N TYR A 108 13.90 -25.78 14.25
CA TYR A 108 13.78 -27.02 13.48
C TYR A 108 15.19 -27.47 13.09
N GLU A 109 15.90 -28.16 13.98
CA GLU A 109 17.19 -28.75 13.61
C GLU A 109 16.98 -30.07 12.86
N SER A 110 17.92 -30.44 12.00
CA SER A 110 17.90 -31.73 11.30
C SER A 110 17.94 -32.88 12.31
N ASP A 111 17.24 -33.97 11.99
CA ASP A 111 17.07 -35.18 12.80
C ASP A 111 16.30 -35.00 14.12
N GLU A 112 15.72 -33.82 14.36
CA GLU A 112 14.84 -33.59 15.52
C GLU A 112 13.38 -33.97 15.24
N THR A 113 12.68 -34.34 16.31
CA THR A 113 11.23 -34.57 16.26
C THR A 113 10.48 -33.26 16.52
N ALA A 114 9.47 -33.01 15.72
CA ALA A 114 8.60 -31.85 15.82
C ALA A 114 7.13 -32.26 15.68
N THR A 115 6.22 -31.30 15.89
CA THR A 115 4.80 -31.47 15.60
C THR A 115 4.49 -30.89 14.23
N ALA A 116 4.02 -31.73 13.31
CA ALA A 116 3.42 -31.30 12.05
C ALA A 116 1.89 -31.29 12.18
N TYR A 117 1.25 -30.48 11.36
CA TYR A 117 -0.19 -30.38 11.25
C TYR A 117 -0.60 -30.83 9.85
N VAL A 118 -1.48 -31.82 9.79
CA VAL A 118 -1.91 -32.45 8.54
C VAL A 118 -3.40 -32.19 8.34
N THR A 119 -3.75 -31.70 7.15
CA THR A 119 -5.15 -31.54 6.75
C THR A 119 -5.66 -32.86 6.15
N PRO A 120 -6.76 -33.46 6.67
CA PRO A 120 -7.27 -34.74 6.19
C PRO A 120 -7.54 -34.80 4.67
N ASP A 121 -7.99 -33.70 4.09
CA ASP A 121 -8.30 -33.59 2.65
C ASP A 121 -7.05 -33.43 1.77
N ASN A 122 -5.89 -33.10 2.36
CA ASN A 122 -4.61 -32.99 1.68
C ASN A 122 -3.47 -33.50 2.57
N PRO A 123 -3.36 -34.83 2.77
CA PRO A 123 -2.41 -35.40 3.71
C PRO A 123 -0.95 -35.26 3.26
N SER A 124 -0.67 -34.88 2.01
CA SER A 124 0.68 -34.54 1.53
C SER A 124 1.14 -33.12 1.90
N GLY A 125 0.22 -32.25 2.32
CA GLY A 125 0.47 -30.84 2.59
C GLY A 125 0.71 -30.52 4.06
N GLY A 126 1.33 -31.42 4.83
CA GLY A 126 1.66 -31.20 6.23
C GLY A 126 2.51 -29.94 6.44
N PHE A 127 2.24 -29.18 7.50
CA PHE A 127 2.94 -27.94 7.81
C PHE A 127 3.30 -27.83 9.30
N LEU A 128 4.37 -27.11 9.63
CA LEU A 128 4.92 -27.05 10.99
C LEU A 128 4.31 -25.95 11.87
N LYS A 129 3.80 -24.86 11.28
CA LYS A 129 3.18 -23.75 12.01
C LYS A 129 1.70 -23.60 11.68
N GLN A 130 0.85 -23.79 12.68
CA GLN A 130 -0.60 -23.55 12.60
C GLN A 130 -0.95 -22.06 12.67
N GLN A 131 -0.50 -21.28 11.68
CA GLN A 131 -0.82 -19.86 11.58
C GLN A 131 -1.03 -19.44 10.13
N THR A 132 -2.14 -18.76 9.85
CA THR A 132 -2.38 -18.11 8.55
C THR A 132 -1.41 -16.97 8.33
N ILE A 133 -0.88 -16.84 7.13
CA ILE A 133 0.01 -15.71 6.78
C ILE A 133 -0.79 -14.56 6.15
N PHE A 134 -0.31 -13.32 6.30
CA PHE A 134 -0.96 -12.15 5.70
C PHE A 134 -0.68 -11.96 4.20
N ALA A 135 0.12 -12.84 3.58
CA ALA A 135 0.47 -12.75 2.16
C ALA A 135 -0.74 -12.72 1.20
N PRO A 136 -1.80 -13.54 1.39
CA PRO A 136 -2.97 -13.55 0.51
C PRO A 136 -3.68 -12.20 0.45
N PHE A 137 -3.75 -11.48 1.58
CA PHE A 137 -4.39 -10.16 1.66
C PHE A 137 -3.73 -9.11 0.76
N ARG A 138 -2.44 -9.26 0.45
CA ARG A 138 -1.76 -8.36 -0.50
C ARG A 138 -2.32 -8.52 -1.92
N PHE A 139 -2.56 -9.76 -2.35
CA PHE A 139 -3.18 -10.06 -3.64
C PHE A 139 -4.64 -9.63 -3.67
N ILE A 140 -5.41 -9.94 -2.62
CA ILE A 140 -6.80 -9.48 -2.47
C ILE A 140 -6.86 -7.96 -2.57
N GLY A 141 -6.05 -7.25 -1.78
CA GLY A 141 -6.04 -5.79 -1.74
C GLY A 141 -5.66 -5.17 -3.09
N PHE A 142 -4.57 -5.62 -3.71
CA PHE A 142 -4.13 -5.08 -5.00
C PHE A 142 -5.11 -5.40 -6.13
N GLY A 143 -5.56 -6.65 -6.24
CA GLY A 143 -6.51 -7.06 -7.26
C GLY A 143 -7.86 -6.34 -7.13
N SER A 144 -8.38 -6.24 -5.91
CA SER A 144 -9.64 -5.53 -5.63
C SER A 144 -9.54 -4.05 -5.94
N LEU A 145 -8.44 -3.39 -5.56
CA LEU A 145 -8.20 -1.98 -5.86
C LEU A 145 -8.12 -1.74 -7.37
N LEU A 146 -7.39 -2.58 -8.10
CA LEU A 146 -7.27 -2.50 -9.55
C LEU A 146 -8.64 -2.66 -10.23
N ALA A 147 -9.41 -3.68 -9.82
CA ALA A 147 -10.74 -3.93 -10.35
C ALA A 147 -11.70 -2.77 -10.06
N LEU A 148 -11.69 -2.25 -8.82
CA LEU A 148 -12.52 -1.13 -8.40
C LEU A 148 -12.21 0.15 -9.19
N LEU A 149 -10.93 0.54 -9.30
CA LEU A 149 -10.54 1.72 -10.06
C LEU A 149 -10.91 1.59 -11.54
N THR A 150 -10.73 0.40 -12.12
CA THR A 150 -11.09 0.12 -13.51
C THR A 150 -12.60 0.21 -13.71
N ALA A 151 -13.40 -0.35 -12.80
CA ALA A 151 -14.86 -0.27 -12.85
C ALA A 151 -15.35 1.19 -12.70
N LEU A 152 -14.78 1.93 -11.74
CA LEU A 152 -15.08 3.35 -11.53
C LEU A 152 -14.75 4.21 -12.76
N HIS A 153 -13.63 3.91 -13.44
CA HIS A 153 -13.27 4.56 -14.69
C HIS A 153 -14.23 4.21 -15.83
N ALA A 154 -14.65 2.94 -15.93
CA ALA A 154 -15.55 2.44 -16.97
C ALA A 154 -16.95 3.07 -16.93
N ILE A 155 -17.47 3.35 -15.72
CA ILE A 155 -18.77 4.01 -15.50
C ILE A 155 -18.66 5.53 -15.32
N GLY A 156 -17.44 6.07 -15.37
CA GLY A 156 -17.19 7.48 -15.18
C GLY A 156 -17.65 8.31 -16.37
N ALA A 157 -18.06 9.55 -16.10
CA ALA A 157 -18.28 10.52 -17.16
C ALA A 157 -17.02 10.63 -18.04
N ARG A 158 -17.17 10.90 -19.35
CA ARG A 158 -16.05 10.86 -20.31
C ARG A 158 -15.13 12.06 -20.25
N ASN A 159 -15.72 13.24 -20.19
CA ASN A 159 -15.00 14.52 -20.18
C ASN A 159 -15.17 15.29 -18.85
N PRO A 160 -15.03 14.65 -17.68
CA PRO A 160 -15.21 15.34 -16.41
C PRO A 160 -14.04 16.29 -16.19
N GLY A 161 -14.35 17.55 -15.84
CA GLY A 161 -13.31 18.56 -15.63
C GLY A 161 -12.71 19.12 -16.92
N GLN A 162 -13.39 18.94 -18.05
CA GLN A 162 -13.10 19.61 -19.32
C GLN A 162 -14.25 20.55 -19.66
N ASN A 163 -13.94 21.67 -20.34
CA ASN A 163 -14.92 22.63 -20.86
C ASN A 163 -15.97 23.09 -19.83
N VAL A 164 -15.58 23.26 -18.56
CA VAL A 164 -16.52 23.59 -17.48
C VAL A 164 -16.90 25.09 -17.48
N GLY A 165 -16.54 25.83 -18.53
CA GLY A 165 -17.01 27.20 -18.77
C GLY A 165 -16.45 28.25 -17.81
N ILE A 166 -15.35 27.97 -17.11
CA ILE A 166 -14.70 28.93 -16.21
C ILE A 166 -13.92 29.94 -17.07
N SER A 167 -14.58 31.01 -17.50
CA SER A 167 -13.95 32.16 -18.16
C SER A 167 -13.17 32.99 -17.15
N GLN A 168 -11.98 33.49 -17.52
CA GLN A 168 -11.10 34.33 -16.68
C GLN A 168 -11.78 35.60 -16.16
N THR A 169 -12.91 36.01 -16.76
CA THR A 169 -13.67 37.24 -16.52
C THR A 169 -14.95 37.05 -15.69
N THR A 170 -15.13 35.92 -14.99
CA THR A 170 -16.30 35.76 -14.10
C THR A 170 -16.20 36.79 -12.96
N GLU A 171 -16.99 37.87 -13.06
CA GLU A 171 -16.95 39.11 -12.24
C GLU A 171 -17.08 38.93 -10.72
N ARG A 172 -17.31 37.73 -10.21
CA ARG A 172 -17.53 37.47 -8.79
C ARG A 172 -16.50 36.51 -8.24
N GLU A 173 -15.43 37.05 -7.67
CA GLU A 173 -14.49 36.28 -6.87
C GLU A 173 -15.13 36.01 -5.49
N PRO A 174 -15.40 34.74 -5.11
CA PRO A 174 -16.05 34.46 -3.84
C PRO A 174 -15.06 34.71 -2.69
N THR A 175 -15.34 35.74 -1.87
CA THR A 175 -14.54 36.15 -0.71
C THR A 175 -14.58 35.14 0.45
N ARG A 176 -15.54 34.22 0.43
CA ARG A 176 -15.76 33.18 1.46
C ARG A 176 -14.55 32.26 1.67
N TYR A 177 -13.66 32.14 0.68
CA TYR A 177 -12.51 31.23 0.72
C TYR A 177 -11.17 31.93 0.88
N ASP A 178 -11.16 33.22 1.23
CA ASP A 178 -9.92 33.97 1.43
C ASP A 178 -9.22 33.59 2.74
N THR A 179 -9.98 33.02 3.70
CA THR A 179 -9.44 32.48 4.95
C THR A 179 -9.76 31.00 5.12
N VAL A 180 -8.85 30.28 5.76
CA VAL A 180 -8.99 28.87 6.14
C VAL A 180 -8.63 28.76 7.62
N PHE A 181 -9.61 28.40 8.46
CA PHE A 181 -9.45 28.39 9.93
C PHE A 181 -8.94 29.72 10.50
N GLY A 182 -9.38 30.86 9.95
CA GLY A 182 -8.94 32.20 10.38
C GLY A 182 -7.59 32.64 9.82
N PHE A 183 -6.83 31.77 9.16
CA PHE A 183 -5.57 32.13 8.50
C PHE A 183 -5.78 32.52 7.04
N ASN A 184 -4.99 33.47 6.54
CA ASN A 184 -4.98 33.82 5.12
C ASN A 184 -4.59 32.60 4.28
N ARG A 185 -5.43 32.28 3.30
CA ARG A 185 -5.27 31.14 2.42
C ARG A 185 -3.94 31.16 1.64
N ASP A 186 -3.47 32.33 1.21
CA ASP A 186 -2.23 32.46 0.45
C ASP A 186 -1.00 32.17 1.31
N THR A 187 -1.05 32.59 2.57
CA THR A 187 -0.03 32.25 3.57
C THR A 187 0.02 30.75 3.79
N LEU A 188 -1.15 30.10 3.93
CA LEU A 188 -1.25 28.64 4.11
C LEU A 188 -0.59 27.88 2.95
N SER A 189 -0.89 28.26 1.70
CA SER A 189 -0.28 27.65 0.50
C SER A 189 1.23 27.85 0.44
N ARG A 190 1.70 29.06 0.79
CA ARG A 190 3.13 29.35 0.78
C ARG A 190 3.87 28.51 1.81
N ILE A 191 3.34 28.42 3.03
CA ILE A 191 3.93 27.63 4.12
C ILE A 191 3.91 26.15 3.76
N SER A 192 2.78 25.62 3.31
CA SER A 192 2.64 24.20 2.99
C SER A 192 3.63 23.77 1.88
N LYS A 193 3.74 24.56 0.81
CA LYS A 193 4.70 24.29 -0.28
C LYS A 193 6.15 24.39 0.17
N ARG A 194 6.48 25.37 1.02
CA ARG A 194 7.83 25.48 1.60
C ARG A 194 8.16 24.27 2.45
N LEU A 195 7.26 23.84 3.34
CA LEU A 195 7.46 22.62 4.13
C LEU A 195 7.69 21.41 3.23
N MET A 196 6.84 21.20 2.23
CA MET A 196 6.97 20.07 1.30
C MET A 196 8.26 20.10 0.47
N LEU A 197 8.85 21.28 0.25
CA LEU A 197 10.11 21.43 -0.47
C LEU A 197 11.33 21.21 0.44
N PHE A 198 11.34 21.81 1.63
CA PHE A 198 12.50 21.80 2.52
C PHE A 198 12.63 20.51 3.32
N THR A 199 11.52 19.91 3.75
CA THR A 199 11.56 18.70 4.60
C THR A 199 12.28 17.53 3.89
N PRO A 200 11.98 17.16 2.63
CA PRO A 200 12.74 16.08 1.98
C PRO A 200 14.24 16.36 1.92
N ALA A 201 14.66 17.61 1.68
CA ALA A 201 16.07 17.99 1.67
C ALA A 201 16.73 17.77 3.05
N VAL A 202 16.07 18.16 4.13
CA VAL A 202 16.54 17.91 5.51
C VAL A 202 16.61 16.41 5.81
N PHE A 203 15.64 15.63 5.33
CA PHE A 203 15.63 14.18 5.52
C PHE A 203 16.83 13.51 4.82
N PHE A 204 17.09 13.85 3.56
CA PHE A 204 18.23 13.29 2.83
C PHE A 204 19.56 13.74 3.42
N LEU A 205 19.69 15.01 3.82
CA LEU A 205 20.88 15.50 4.49
C LEU A 205 21.13 14.75 5.80
N SER A 206 20.08 14.54 6.60
CA SER A 206 20.17 13.74 7.82
C SER A 206 20.62 12.30 7.53
N LEU A 207 20.07 11.66 6.51
CA LEU A 207 20.44 10.30 6.13
C LEU A 207 21.92 10.20 5.71
N VAL A 208 22.41 11.18 4.95
CA VAL A 208 23.84 11.27 4.59
C VAL A 208 24.70 11.43 5.85
N THR A 209 24.28 12.28 6.80
CA THR A 209 24.98 12.46 8.08
C THR A 209 25.02 11.16 8.90
N ILE A 210 23.90 10.42 8.99
CA ILE A 210 23.84 9.13 9.68
C ILE A 210 24.85 8.16 9.06
N VAL A 211 24.82 8.01 7.72
CA VAL A 211 25.74 7.10 7.02
C VAL A 211 27.20 7.53 7.23
N ALA A 212 27.51 8.82 7.10
CA ALA A 212 28.86 9.32 7.30
C ALA A 212 29.37 9.07 8.74
N LEU A 213 28.52 9.29 9.75
CA LEU A 213 28.89 9.03 11.15
C LEU A 213 29.10 7.53 11.41
N LEU A 214 28.24 6.67 10.86
CA LEU A 214 28.37 5.22 11.00
C LEU A 214 29.62 4.66 10.31
N LEU A 215 30.01 5.20 9.15
CA LEU A 215 31.23 4.78 8.45
C LEU A 215 32.51 5.18 9.19
N ASN A 216 32.46 6.23 10.02
CA ASN A 216 33.61 6.72 10.78
C ASN A 216 33.62 6.24 12.24
N SER A 217 32.62 5.45 12.68
CA SER A 217 32.60 4.95 14.06
C SER A 217 33.48 3.70 14.21
N GLU A 218 34.59 3.82 14.93
CA GLU A 218 35.45 2.70 15.30
C GLU A 218 34.84 1.92 16.50
N GLY A 219 34.10 0.85 16.22
CA GLY A 219 33.90 -0.30 17.12
C GLY A 219 33.19 -0.14 18.47
N SER A 220 32.13 -0.94 18.64
CA SER A 220 31.53 -1.45 19.90
C SER A 220 30.49 -0.57 20.61
N SER A 221 29.23 -1.04 20.54
CA SER A 221 28.02 -0.53 21.21
C SER A 221 27.75 0.97 21.08
N LEU A 222 27.12 1.35 19.96
CA LEU A 222 26.41 2.62 19.83
C LEU A 222 25.25 2.66 20.85
N GLN A 223 25.50 3.12 22.07
CA GLN A 223 24.43 3.65 22.91
C GLN A 223 23.95 4.93 22.25
N VAL A 224 22.81 4.85 21.55
CA VAL A 224 22.24 5.99 20.85
C VAL A 224 21.44 6.83 21.84
N SER A 225 22.06 7.87 22.40
CA SER A 225 21.33 8.94 23.09
C SER A 225 20.81 9.96 22.08
N VAL A 226 19.70 10.63 22.40
CA VAL A 226 19.13 11.73 21.58
C VAL A 226 20.12 12.90 21.43
N THR A 227 21.00 13.08 22.41
CA THR A 227 22.02 14.15 22.42
C THR A 227 23.25 13.82 21.59
N ASP A 228 23.43 12.56 21.19
CA ASP A 228 24.58 12.16 20.39
C ASP A 228 24.41 12.63 18.93
N PRO A 229 25.51 12.87 18.18
CA PRO A 229 25.43 13.30 16.79
C PRO A 229 24.57 12.37 15.91
N VAL A 230 24.64 11.05 16.18
CA VAL A 230 23.83 10.03 15.50
C VAL A 230 22.35 10.15 15.91
N GLY A 231 22.06 10.29 17.20
CA GLY A 231 20.70 10.46 17.71
C GLY A 231 20.03 11.75 17.23
N PHE A 232 20.78 12.86 17.18
CA PHE A 232 20.31 14.12 16.61
C PHE A 232 19.98 13.98 15.12
N ALA A 233 20.82 13.28 14.36
CA ALA A 233 20.55 13.01 12.95
C ALA A 233 19.25 12.17 12.80
N PHE A 234 19.10 11.07 13.53
CA PHE A 234 17.84 10.29 13.53
C PHE A 234 16.62 11.13 13.91
N PHE A 235 16.72 11.95 14.95
CA PHE A 235 15.63 12.83 15.39
C PHE A 235 15.26 13.85 14.30
N SER A 236 16.26 14.44 13.63
CA SER A 236 16.03 15.38 12.52
C SER A 236 15.38 14.70 11.31
N ALA A 237 15.74 13.45 11.00
CA ALA A 237 15.08 12.66 9.95
C ALA A 237 13.60 12.41 10.31
N LEU A 238 13.33 12.02 11.55
CA LEU A 238 11.97 11.79 12.03
C LEU A 238 11.12 13.06 11.98
N LEU A 239 11.65 14.17 12.52
CA LEU A 239 10.96 15.47 12.51
C LEU A 239 10.70 15.94 11.08
N SER A 240 11.64 15.67 10.17
CA SER A 240 11.47 15.99 8.75
C SER A 240 10.32 15.20 8.12
N VAL A 241 10.20 13.90 8.38
CA VAL A 241 9.07 13.08 7.91
C VAL A 241 7.75 13.62 8.44
N LEU A 242 7.67 13.94 9.74
CA LEU A 242 6.48 14.53 10.36
C LEU A 242 6.14 15.90 9.73
N GLY A 243 7.16 16.74 9.51
CA GLY A 243 7.01 18.02 8.82
C GLY A 243 6.48 17.86 7.41
N PHE A 244 6.97 16.87 6.65
CA PHE A 244 6.50 16.59 5.31
C PHE A 244 5.01 16.20 5.32
N VAL A 245 4.60 15.28 6.20
CA VAL A 245 3.20 14.84 6.35
C VAL A 245 2.31 16.02 6.77
N PHE A 246 2.78 16.85 7.70
CA PHE A 246 2.06 18.05 8.13
C PHE A 246 1.90 19.06 6.98
N GLY A 247 2.98 19.37 6.26
CA GLY A 247 2.96 20.25 5.09
C GLY A 247 2.04 19.73 3.98
N LEU A 248 2.05 18.42 3.73
CA LEU A 248 1.17 17.76 2.77
C LEU A 248 -0.31 17.86 3.20
N THR A 249 -0.60 17.70 4.48
CA THR A 249 -1.96 17.85 5.05
C THR A 249 -2.46 19.28 4.90
N LEU A 250 -1.65 20.28 5.27
CA LEU A 250 -1.99 21.69 5.08
C LEU A 250 -2.21 22.02 3.60
N TYR A 251 -1.37 21.47 2.71
CA TYR A 251 -1.55 21.63 1.27
C TYR A 251 -2.85 20.98 0.80
N GLY A 252 -3.21 19.80 1.31
CA GLY A 252 -4.47 19.12 1.02
C GLY A 252 -5.68 19.98 1.41
N ILE A 253 -5.66 20.57 2.61
CA ILE A 253 -6.71 21.49 3.09
C ILE A 253 -6.82 22.69 2.15
N TRP A 254 -5.71 23.38 1.86
CA TRP A 254 -5.68 24.52 0.94
C TRP A 254 -6.15 24.15 -0.48
N SER A 255 -5.71 23.00 -0.97
CA SER A 255 -6.03 22.51 -2.31
C SER A 255 -7.52 22.20 -2.44
N PHE A 256 -8.12 21.67 -1.37
CA PHE A 256 -9.56 21.42 -1.30
C PHE A 256 -10.39 22.71 -1.22
N THR A 257 -9.93 23.73 -0.49
CA THR A 257 -10.62 25.03 -0.49
C THR A 257 -10.53 25.72 -1.84
N GLU A 258 -9.39 25.62 -2.54
CA GLU A 258 -9.27 26.12 -3.91
C GLU A 258 -10.20 25.39 -4.88
N TYR A 259 -10.30 24.06 -4.75
CA TYR A 259 -11.26 23.28 -5.52
C TYR A 259 -12.69 23.79 -5.30
N ARG A 260 -13.10 24.06 -4.05
CA ARG A 260 -14.44 24.59 -3.75
C ARG A 260 -14.65 25.98 -4.34
N ARG A 261 -13.64 26.84 -4.27
CA ARG A 261 -13.64 28.18 -4.88
C ARG A 261 -13.83 28.12 -6.39
N LEU A 262 -13.08 27.26 -7.09
CA LEU A 262 -13.21 27.06 -8.53
C LEU A 262 -14.57 26.47 -8.88
N ARG A 263 -15.11 25.56 -8.06
CA ARG A 263 -16.43 24.97 -8.28
C ARG A 263 -17.56 26.01 -8.22
N GLU A 264 -17.44 27.04 -7.40
CA GLU A 264 -18.45 28.11 -7.32
C GLU A 264 -18.44 29.04 -8.53
N ARG A 265 -17.35 29.09 -9.30
CA ARG A 265 -17.26 29.85 -10.56
C ARG A 265 -17.89 29.14 -11.75
N ILE A 266 -18.30 27.89 -11.59
CA ILE A 266 -18.90 27.11 -12.67
C ILE A 266 -20.35 27.60 -12.88
N PRO A 267 -20.74 28.00 -14.11
CA PRO A 267 -22.11 28.37 -14.43
C PRO A 267 -23.11 27.26 -14.12
N ASP A 268 -24.35 27.62 -13.80
CA ASP A 268 -25.42 26.64 -13.64
C ASP A 268 -25.88 26.12 -15.03
N PRO A 269 -26.18 24.81 -15.17
CA PRO A 269 -26.22 23.79 -14.11
C PRO A 269 -24.84 23.24 -13.74
N ARG A 270 -24.53 23.29 -12.43
CA ARG A 270 -23.23 22.84 -11.92
C ARG A 270 -23.06 21.32 -11.95
N PRO A 271 -21.91 20.82 -12.43
CA PRO A 271 -21.59 19.41 -12.42
C PRO A 271 -21.55 18.81 -10.99
N PRO A 272 -21.95 17.53 -10.82
CA PRO A 272 -21.76 16.80 -9.56
C PRO A 272 -20.30 16.81 -9.08
N SER A 273 -20.11 16.93 -7.76
CA SER A 273 -18.77 17.01 -7.15
C SER A 273 -17.96 15.72 -7.38
N PRO A 274 -16.72 15.79 -7.92
CA PRO A 274 -15.86 14.61 -8.07
C PRO A 274 -15.57 13.89 -6.76
N PHE A 275 -15.43 14.62 -5.64
CA PHE A 275 -15.16 14.02 -4.33
C PHE A 275 -16.37 13.35 -3.67
N ARG A 276 -17.59 13.55 -4.20
CA ARG A 276 -18.78 12.78 -3.80
C ARG A 276 -19.16 11.69 -4.80
N HIS A 277 -18.57 11.72 -6.00
CA HIS A 277 -18.84 10.78 -7.08
C HIS A 277 -17.52 10.16 -7.55
N PRO A 278 -17.08 9.04 -6.92
CA PRO A 278 -15.73 8.50 -7.10
C PRO A 278 -15.42 8.12 -8.54
N SER A 279 -16.40 7.68 -9.33
CA SER A 279 -16.22 7.40 -10.76
C SER A 279 -15.72 8.63 -11.53
N ARG A 280 -16.24 9.82 -11.19
CA ARG A 280 -15.82 11.07 -11.80
C ARG A 280 -14.40 11.47 -11.39
N LEU A 281 -14.07 11.29 -10.11
CA LEU A 281 -12.73 11.55 -9.60
C LEU A 281 -11.71 10.64 -10.29
N VAL A 282 -11.98 9.33 -10.36
CA VAL A 282 -11.11 8.37 -11.01
C VAL A 282 -10.90 8.71 -12.49
N THR A 283 -11.94 9.07 -13.24
CA THR A 283 -11.74 9.48 -14.63
C THR A 283 -10.91 10.75 -14.78
N ILE A 284 -11.11 11.76 -13.93
CA ILE A 284 -10.24 12.96 -13.90
C ILE A 284 -8.78 12.57 -13.62
N MET A 285 -8.56 11.61 -12.72
CA MET A 285 -7.22 11.14 -12.35
C MET A 285 -6.51 10.45 -13.52
N TYR A 286 -7.25 9.63 -14.28
CA TYR A 286 -6.73 8.90 -15.44
C TYR A 286 -6.56 9.76 -16.70
N SER A 287 -7.27 10.89 -16.80
CA SER A 287 -7.17 11.80 -17.95
C SER A 287 -5.74 12.35 -18.09
N ARG A 288 -5.11 12.18 -19.26
CA ARG A 288 -3.71 12.61 -19.49
C ARG A 288 -3.60 14.07 -19.89
N ASP A 289 -4.38 14.49 -20.89
CA ASP A 289 -4.30 15.83 -21.46
C ASP A 289 -5.71 16.38 -21.70
N ASP A 290 -5.85 17.71 -21.69
CA ASP A 290 -7.11 18.48 -21.86
C ASP A 290 -7.98 18.74 -20.62
N LEU A 291 -7.39 18.71 -19.41
CA LEU A 291 -8.09 19.21 -18.21
C LEU A 291 -8.00 20.74 -18.12
N ASP A 292 -9.15 21.38 -17.88
CA ASP A 292 -9.21 22.80 -17.57
C ASP A 292 -8.63 23.11 -16.17
N ILE A 293 -8.66 24.38 -15.76
CA ILE A 293 -8.10 24.81 -14.46
C ILE A 293 -8.77 24.06 -13.30
N TYR A 294 -10.07 23.79 -13.39
CA TYR A 294 -10.83 23.04 -12.39
C TYR A 294 -10.47 21.56 -12.40
N GLY A 295 -10.46 20.90 -13.55
CA GLY A 295 -10.08 19.50 -13.70
C GLY A 295 -8.66 19.24 -13.21
N ARG A 296 -7.71 20.11 -13.57
CA ARG A 296 -6.31 20.03 -13.11
C ARG A 296 -6.20 20.20 -11.60
N ARG A 297 -7.00 21.12 -11.01
CA ARG A 297 -7.06 21.27 -9.56
C ARG A 297 -7.59 20.02 -8.89
N VAL A 298 -8.72 19.48 -9.35
CA VAL A 298 -9.30 18.22 -8.84
C VAL A 298 -8.29 17.09 -8.91
N LYS A 299 -7.58 16.95 -10.04
CA LYS A 299 -6.52 15.94 -10.22
C LYS A 299 -5.42 16.09 -9.17
N LEU A 300 -4.88 17.29 -8.98
CA LEU A 300 -3.86 17.55 -7.97
C LEU A 300 -4.35 17.29 -6.55
N THR A 301 -5.54 17.78 -6.19
CA THR A 301 -6.14 17.54 -4.87
C THR A 301 -6.38 16.05 -4.61
N GLY A 302 -6.86 15.32 -5.61
CA GLY A 302 -7.04 13.87 -5.55
C GLY A 302 -5.73 13.12 -5.29
N PHE A 303 -4.65 13.46 -6.01
CA PHE A 303 -3.33 12.87 -5.77
C PHE A 303 -2.80 13.15 -4.37
N VAL A 304 -2.99 14.37 -3.85
CA VAL A 304 -2.56 14.73 -2.50
C VAL A 304 -3.27 13.87 -1.46
N PHE A 305 -4.58 13.70 -1.57
CA PHE A 305 -5.31 12.83 -0.63
C PHE A 305 -4.93 11.36 -0.77
N ALA A 306 -4.74 10.87 -2.01
CA ALA A 306 -4.24 9.52 -2.22
C ALA A 306 -2.86 9.30 -1.57
N LEU A 307 -1.95 10.28 -1.70
CA LEU A 307 -0.64 10.24 -1.06
C LEU A 307 -0.73 10.28 0.47
N ILE A 308 -1.60 11.12 1.03
CA ILE A 308 -1.85 11.17 2.49
C ILE A 308 -2.33 9.80 2.99
N VAL A 309 -3.34 9.21 2.33
CA VAL A 309 -3.87 7.88 2.70
C VAL A 309 -2.78 6.82 2.58
N PHE A 310 -1.98 6.85 1.52
CA PHE A 310 -0.85 5.93 1.35
C PHE A 310 0.18 6.06 2.48
N LEU A 311 0.56 7.28 2.85
CA LEU A 311 1.50 7.53 3.95
C LEU A 311 0.94 7.08 5.30
N ILE A 312 -0.34 7.33 5.58
CA ILE A 312 -1.03 6.80 6.76
C ILE A 312 -0.99 5.27 6.78
N GLY A 313 -1.23 4.64 5.61
CA GLY A 313 -1.13 3.20 5.44
C GLY A 313 0.26 2.65 5.73
N ILE A 314 1.32 3.34 5.29
CA ILE A 314 2.71 2.97 5.63
C ILE A 314 2.94 3.06 7.14
N VAL A 315 2.54 4.16 7.79
CA VAL A 315 2.73 4.32 9.23
C VAL A 315 1.98 3.24 10.01
N ALA A 316 0.71 2.98 9.65
CA ALA A 316 -0.08 1.91 10.26
C ALA A 316 0.57 0.53 10.05
N PHE A 317 1.08 0.25 8.85
CA PHE A 317 1.79 -0.99 8.54
C PHE A 317 3.03 -1.14 9.43
N VAL A 318 3.88 -0.12 9.50
CA VAL A 318 5.09 -0.14 10.33
C VAL A 318 4.74 -0.38 11.79
N LEU A 319 3.72 0.31 12.33
CA LEU A 319 3.26 0.15 13.71
C LEU A 319 2.78 -1.28 14.00
N VAL A 320 2.03 -1.89 13.09
CA VAL A 320 1.53 -3.28 13.24
C VAL A 320 2.65 -4.31 13.09
N THR A 321 3.68 -4.06 12.26
CA THR A 321 4.80 -5.00 12.10
C THR A 321 5.89 -4.84 13.16
N ALA A 322 5.93 -3.71 13.84
CA ALA A 322 6.89 -3.45 14.91
C ALA A 322 6.37 -3.90 16.30
N SER A 323 5.06 -4.19 16.43
CA SER A 323 4.42 -4.80 17.60
C SER A 323 4.44 -6.31 17.53
#